data_AF-A0A382FTW5-F1
#
_entry.id   AF-A0A382FTW5-F1
#
_cell.length_a   1.000
_cell.length_b   1.000
_cell.length_c   1.000
_cell.angle_alpha   90.00
_cell.angle_beta   90.00
_cell.angle_gamma   90.00
#
_symmetry.space_group_name_H-M   'P 1'
#
loop_
_entity.id
_entity.type
_entity.pdbx_description
1 polymer ?
#
loop_
_entity_poly.entity_id
_entity_poly.type
_entity_poly.pdbx_seq_one_letter_code
_entity_poly.pdbx_strand_id
1 'polypeptide(L)'
;MKQEIFINEKRPHESAIKHVSGKAYYTDDIPEPPGTLFGAIGWSKKAHAIIKKINLDEVIKSEGVVAVVTADDIPGRNDVGPVYDGDPIFPKKAEYFGQPLYAVCATTTELARKAILKAKISYKTLKPIITIKEALKKKSFVLKEKIIKKGEASEVIENSTHRLKGNFTTGSQEHFALEG
;
A
#
# COMPACT_ATOMS: atom_id res chain seq x y z
N MET A 1 18.61 -45.64 3.06
CA MET A 1 17.17 -45.31 3.19
C MET A 1 16.63 -45.09 1.79
N LYS A 2 15.49 -45.71 1.43
CA LYS A 2 14.84 -45.38 0.16
C LYS A 2 14.32 -43.95 0.25
N GLN A 3 14.64 -43.12 -0.73
CA GLN A 3 14.11 -41.77 -0.85
C GLN A 3 12.63 -41.91 -1.17
N GLU A 4 11.77 -41.50 -0.25
CA GLU A 4 10.32 -41.49 -0.49
C GLU A 4 10.01 -40.31 -1.41
N ILE A 5 9.47 -40.62 -2.60
CA ILE A 5 9.08 -39.64 -3.60
C ILE A 5 7.57 -39.47 -3.52
N PHE A 6 7.12 -38.32 -3.04
CA PHE A 6 5.69 -38.01 -2.89
C PHE A 6 5.24 -37.08 -4.04
N ILE A 7 4.97 -37.65 -5.21
CA ILE A 7 4.46 -36.92 -6.38
C ILE A 7 3.01 -37.34 -6.63
N ASN A 8 2.11 -36.37 -6.88
CA ASN A 8 0.69 -36.59 -7.16
C ASN A 8 -0.11 -37.28 -6.03
N GLU A 9 0.37 -37.24 -4.79
CA GLU A 9 -0.38 -37.73 -3.62
C GLU A 9 -1.22 -36.63 -2.97
N LYS A 10 -2.42 -36.98 -2.50
CA LYS A 10 -3.23 -36.10 -1.65
C LYS A 10 -2.76 -36.21 -0.20
N ARG A 11 -2.08 -35.18 0.30
CA ARG A 11 -1.56 -35.10 1.67
C ARG A 11 -2.06 -33.82 2.36
N PRO A 12 -2.24 -33.83 3.68
CA PRO A 12 -2.53 -32.60 4.41
C PRO A 12 -1.35 -31.63 4.31
N HIS A 13 -1.63 -30.32 4.38
CA HIS A 13 -0.60 -29.30 4.50
C HIS A 13 0.28 -29.58 5.73
N GLU A 14 1.60 -29.39 5.63
CA GLU A 14 2.56 -29.76 6.69
C GLU A 14 2.24 -29.06 8.02
N SER A 15 1.75 -27.82 7.96
CA SER A 15 1.35 -27.04 9.13
C SER A 15 -0.15 -27.15 9.48
N ALA A 16 -0.93 -28.01 8.80
CA ALA A 16 -2.39 -28.12 9.01
C ALA A 16 -2.77 -28.32 10.47
N ILE A 17 -2.07 -29.24 11.16
CA ILE A 17 -2.29 -29.53 12.59
C ILE A 17 -2.03 -28.27 13.44
N LYS A 18 -1.01 -27.48 13.10
CA LYS A 18 -0.70 -26.24 13.83
C LYS A 18 -1.78 -25.18 13.62
N HIS A 19 -2.27 -25.01 12.39
CA HIS A 19 -3.34 -24.06 12.10
C HIS A 19 -4.62 -24.38 12.87
N VAL A 20 -5.06 -25.66 12.87
CA VAL A 20 -6.31 -26.04 13.55
C VAL A 20 -6.19 -26.14 15.08
N SER A 21 -4.97 -26.10 15.61
CA SER A 21 -4.71 -26.14 17.07
C SER A 21 -4.28 -24.80 17.66
N GLY A 22 -4.17 -23.75 16.85
CA GLY A 22 -3.67 -22.44 17.29
C GLY A 22 -2.18 -22.43 17.66
N LYS A 23 -1.39 -23.37 17.12
CA LYS A 23 0.06 -23.50 17.38
C LYS A 23 0.93 -23.03 16.20
N ALA A 24 0.31 -22.51 15.15
CA ALA A 24 1.02 -21.85 14.07
C ALA A 24 1.23 -20.40 14.49
N TYR A 25 2.49 -19.95 14.54
CA TYR A 25 2.81 -18.56 14.84
C TYR A 25 2.62 -17.70 13.59
N TYR A 26 1.83 -16.65 13.74
CA TYR A 26 1.76 -15.49 12.87
C TYR A 26 2.55 -14.32 13.46
N THR A 27 2.64 -13.20 12.75
CA THR A 27 3.57 -12.12 13.15
C THR A 27 3.22 -11.55 14.52
N ASP A 28 1.93 -11.34 14.79
CA ASP A 28 1.42 -10.77 16.04
C ASP A 28 1.34 -11.80 17.19
N ASP A 29 1.58 -13.10 16.90
CA ASP A 29 1.67 -14.13 17.94
C ASP A 29 3.07 -14.19 18.58
N ILE A 30 4.05 -13.48 18.02
CA ILE A 30 5.42 -13.46 18.53
C ILE A 30 5.44 -12.71 19.88
N PRO A 31 5.93 -13.33 20.98
CA PRO A 31 5.95 -12.68 22.27
C PRO A 31 6.74 -11.38 22.27
N GLU A 32 6.12 -10.32 22.78
CA GLU A 32 6.71 -8.99 22.89
C GLU A 32 7.86 -8.95 23.90
N PRO A 33 9.08 -8.57 23.50
CA PRO A 33 10.17 -8.35 24.45
C PRO A 33 9.85 -7.21 25.45
N PRO A 34 10.43 -7.23 26.67
CA PRO A 34 10.31 -6.11 27.60
C PRO A 34 10.80 -4.80 26.98
N GLY A 35 10.00 -3.74 27.09
CA GLY A 35 10.31 -2.44 26.50
C GLY A 35 9.92 -2.29 25.02
N THR A 36 9.15 -3.23 24.46
CA THR A 36 8.55 -3.09 23.12
C THR A 36 7.72 -1.81 23.03
N LEU A 37 7.87 -1.12 21.89
CA LEU A 37 7.09 0.07 21.56
C LEU A 37 6.20 -0.23 20.35
N PHE A 38 5.11 0.51 20.25
CA PHE A 38 4.04 0.27 19.29
C PHE A 38 3.92 1.43 18.31
N GLY A 39 3.94 1.08 17.03
CA GLY A 39 3.87 2.02 15.92
C GLY A 39 2.44 2.39 15.51
N ALA A 40 2.22 3.64 15.14
CA ALA A 40 1.04 4.06 14.39
C ALA A 40 1.43 5.06 13.30
N ILE A 41 0.75 4.99 12.15
CA ILE A 41 1.02 5.86 11.01
C ILE A 41 0.00 6.98 10.94
N GLY A 42 0.50 8.21 10.75
CA GLY A 42 -0.32 9.37 10.43
C GLY A 42 -0.62 9.42 8.94
N TRP A 43 -1.89 9.22 8.56
CA TRP A 43 -2.30 9.11 7.16
C TRP A 43 -2.80 10.43 6.56
N SER A 44 -2.56 10.62 5.26
CA SER A 44 -3.17 11.69 4.48
C SER A 44 -4.69 11.51 4.38
N LYS A 45 -5.42 12.57 4.71
CA LYS A 45 -6.88 12.66 4.50
C LYS A 45 -7.24 13.31 3.15
N LYS A 46 -6.28 13.43 2.23
CA LYS A 46 -6.44 14.06 0.91
C LYS A 46 -5.96 13.13 -0.20
N ALA A 47 -6.77 12.98 -1.23
CA ALA A 47 -6.43 12.20 -2.42
C ALA A 47 -5.40 12.88 -3.33
N HIS A 48 -5.33 14.23 -3.32
CA HIS A 48 -4.32 14.96 -4.07
C HIS A 48 -4.11 16.34 -3.44
N ALA A 49 -2.94 16.62 -2.87
CA ALA A 49 -2.66 17.90 -2.22
C ALA A 49 -1.16 18.15 -2.02
N ILE A 50 -0.75 19.43 -2.06
CA ILE A 50 0.57 19.83 -1.56
C ILE A 50 0.49 19.97 -0.05
N ILE A 51 1.38 19.32 0.68
CA ILE A 51 1.48 19.43 2.13
C ILE A 51 2.26 20.71 2.44
N LYS A 52 1.62 21.65 3.13
CA LYS A 52 2.21 22.96 3.44
C LYS A 52 2.95 22.96 4.77
N LYS A 53 2.35 22.33 5.77
CA LYS A 53 2.92 22.20 7.11
C LYS A 53 2.25 21.02 7.82
N ILE A 54 3.06 20.21 8.49
CA ILE A 54 2.62 19.21 9.46
C ILE A 54 3.02 19.75 10.84
N ASN A 55 2.06 20.01 11.71
CA ASN A 55 2.31 20.33 13.12
C ASN A 55 2.03 19.05 13.94
N LEU A 56 3.06 18.59 14.64
CA LEU A 56 3.07 17.39 15.46
C LEU A 56 3.25 17.71 16.95
N ASP A 57 3.14 18.97 17.38
CA ASP A 57 3.44 19.39 18.76
C ASP A 57 2.56 18.64 19.78
N GLU A 58 1.26 18.52 19.49
CA GLU A 58 0.30 17.79 20.33
C GLU A 58 0.45 16.26 20.22
N VAL A 59 1.03 15.78 19.10
CA VAL A 59 1.36 14.36 18.94
C VAL A 59 2.54 14.02 19.86
N ILE A 60 3.61 14.81 19.81
CA ILE A 60 4.83 14.64 20.60
C ILE A 60 4.52 14.69 22.11
N LYS A 61 3.65 15.60 22.53
CA LYS A 61 3.24 15.75 23.95
C LYS A 61 2.23 14.69 24.42
N SER A 62 1.80 13.78 23.55
CA SER A 62 0.80 12.78 23.94
C SER A 62 1.36 11.77 24.93
N GLU A 63 0.50 11.33 25.84
CA GLU A 63 0.81 10.29 26.81
C GLU A 63 1.39 9.04 26.12
N GLY A 64 2.49 8.53 26.69
CA GLY A 64 3.18 7.32 26.23
C GLY A 64 3.91 7.45 24.91
N VAL A 65 3.86 8.59 24.20
CA VAL A 65 4.65 8.79 22.99
C VAL A 65 6.13 8.86 23.34
N VAL A 66 6.92 8.02 22.69
CA VAL A 66 8.37 7.93 22.85
C VAL A 66 9.07 8.64 21.70
N ALA A 67 8.57 8.49 20.48
CA ALA A 67 9.17 9.11 19.30
C ALA A 67 8.11 9.44 18.23
N VAL A 68 8.41 10.47 17.44
CA VAL A 68 7.68 10.82 16.22
C VAL A 68 8.70 10.91 15.09
N VAL A 69 8.44 10.21 13.99
CA VAL A 69 9.37 10.07 12.86
C VAL A 69 8.75 10.71 11.63
N THR A 70 9.53 11.52 10.94
CA THR A 70 9.16 12.27 9.74
C THR A 70 10.15 11.99 8.60
N ALA A 71 9.93 12.63 7.44
CA ALA A 71 10.84 12.52 6.31
C ALA A 71 12.28 12.96 6.65
N ASP A 72 12.44 13.91 7.58
CA ASP A 72 13.74 14.47 7.96
C ASP A 72 14.56 13.48 8.81
N ASP A 73 13.92 12.47 9.39
CA ASP A 73 14.55 11.45 10.23
C ASP A 73 15.03 10.23 9.42
N ILE A 74 14.80 10.20 8.11
CA ILE A 74 15.23 9.11 7.22
C ILE A 74 16.69 9.37 6.80
N PRO A 75 17.68 8.61 7.30
CA PRO A 75 19.10 8.86 6.98
C PRO A 75 19.48 8.50 5.55
N GLY A 76 18.62 7.75 4.85
CA GLY A 76 18.84 7.24 3.51
C GLY A 76 17.80 7.71 2.51
N ARG A 77 17.50 6.83 1.57
CA ARG A 77 16.51 7.08 0.52
C ARG A 77 15.08 7.04 1.10
N ASN A 78 14.36 8.14 0.98
CA ASN A 78 12.93 8.24 1.33
C ASN A 78 12.05 7.77 0.15
N ASP A 79 12.22 6.52 -0.27
CA ASP A 79 11.42 5.90 -1.34
C ASP A 79 11.55 4.36 -1.29
N VAL A 80 10.41 3.67 -1.36
CA VAL A 80 10.26 2.20 -1.23
C VAL A 80 9.74 1.54 -2.52
N GLY A 81 9.78 2.24 -3.65
CA GLY A 81 9.36 1.70 -4.93
C GLY A 81 10.13 0.42 -5.29
N PRO A 82 9.45 -0.74 -5.48
CA PRO A 82 10.14 -2.02 -5.63
C PRO A 82 10.81 -2.21 -6.99
N VAL A 83 10.32 -1.51 -8.02
CA VAL A 83 10.80 -1.61 -9.41
C VAL A 83 11.21 -0.24 -9.95
N TYR A 84 10.42 0.79 -9.67
CA TYR A 84 10.67 2.17 -10.08
C TYR A 84 10.51 3.09 -8.88
N ASP A 85 11.32 4.14 -8.83
CA ASP A 85 11.14 5.27 -7.90
C ASP A 85 9.76 5.93 -8.12
N GLY A 86 9.24 6.54 -7.06
CA GLY A 86 7.94 7.22 -7.06
C GLY A 86 7.02 6.81 -5.92
N ASP A 87 7.51 6.06 -4.93
CA ASP A 87 6.74 5.68 -3.74
C ASP A 87 7.46 6.11 -2.45
N PRO A 88 7.42 7.41 -2.11
CA PRO A 88 8.09 7.93 -0.93
C PRO A 88 7.48 7.40 0.37
N ILE A 89 8.33 7.10 1.38
CA ILE A 89 7.88 6.68 2.72
C ILE A 89 7.06 7.81 3.34
N PHE A 90 7.59 9.04 3.33
CA PHE A 90 6.89 10.25 3.76
C PHE A 90 6.97 11.34 2.67
N PRO A 91 5.89 11.62 1.93
CA PRO A 91 5.91 12.52 0.78
C PRO A 91 5.80 14.00 1.18
N LYS A 92 6.21 14.89 0.26
CA LYS A 92 5.90 16.33 0.33
C LYS A 92 4.55 16.70 -0.28
N LYS A 93 3.93 15.75 -1.00
CA LYS A 93 2.67 15.89 -1.72
C LYS A 93 1.87 14.61 -1.53
N ALA A 94 0.65 14.71 -1.06
CA ALA A 94 -0.27 13.58 -1.03
C ALA A 94 -0.80 13.31 -2.44
N GLU A 95 -0.71 12.06 -2.88
CA GLU A 95 -1.10 11.60 -4.23
C GLU A 95 -2.21 10.54 -4.20
N TYR A 96 -2.54 10.04 -3.02
CA TYR A 96 -3.73 9.23 -2.76
C TYR A 96 -4.21 9.39 -1.31
N PHE A 97 -5.47 9.01 -1.08
CA PHE A 97 -6.04 9.01 0.27
C PHE A 97 -5.43 7.85 1.06
N GLY A 98 -4.98 8.11 2.29
CA GLY A 98 -4.29 7.09 3.08
C GLY A 98 -2.79 6.98 2.81
N GLN A 99 -2.16 7.95 2.14
CA GLN A 99 -0.70 7.96 2.02
C GLN A 99 -0.02 8.27 3.38
N PRO A 100 1.02 7.54 3.81
CA PRO A 100 1.73 7.81 5.07
C PRO A 100 2.37 9.21 5.07
N LEU A 101 2.31 9.94 6.19
CA LEU A 101 2.89 11.29 6.32
C LEU A 101 3.94 11.42 7.42
N TYR A 102 3.79 10.64 8.49
CA TYR A 102 4.72 10.53 9.61
C TYR A 102 4.36 9.25 10.39
N ALA A 103 5.23 8.80 11.29
CA ALA A 103 4.99 7.69 12.19
C ALA A 103 5.14 8.11 13.65
N VAL A 104 4.44 7.41 14.54
CA VAL A 104 4.52 7.59 16.00
C VAL A 104 4.87 6.25 16.62
N CYS A 105 5.74 6.27 17.62
CA CYS A 105 6.07 5.13 18.45
C CYS A 105 5.69 5.45 19.90
N ALA A 106 4.91 4.59 20.55
CA ALA A 106 4.42 4.79 21.91
C ALA A 106 4.50 3.51 22.77
N THR A 107 4.27 3.63 24.07
CA THR A 107 4.32 2.50 25.02
C THR A 107 3.15 1.53 24.89
N THR A 108 2.06 1.89 24.21
CA THR A 108 0.97 0.97 23.83
C THR A 108 0.42 1.30 22.45
N THR A 109 -0.20 0.31 21.79
CA THR A 109 -0.89 0.49 20.50
C THR A 109 -1.99 1.55 20.56
N GLU A 110 -2.77 1.59 21.64
CA GLU A 110 -3.86 2.56 21.81
C GLU A 110 -3.32 4.00 21.93
N LEU A 111 -2.22 4.19 22.65
CA LEU A 111 -1.59 5.50 22.82
C LEU A 111 -1.02 6.00 21.49
N ALA A 112 -0.33 5.13 20.72
CA ALA A 112 0.15 5.46 19.39
C ALA A 112 -1.00 5.89 18.46
N ARG A 113 -2.09 5.11 18.43
CA ARG A 113 -3.29 5.38 17.61
C ARG A 113 -4.02 6.65 18.05
N LYS A 114 -4.10 6.96 19.34
CA LYS A 114 -4.68 8.22 19.84
C LYS A 114 -3.81 9.42 19.50
N ALA A 115 -2.49 9.29 19.59
CA ALA A 115 -1.55 10.37 19.32
C ALA A 115 -1.62 10.87 17.87
N ILE A 116 -1.64 9.96 16.88
CA ILE A 116 -1.71 10.33 15.45
C ILE A 116 -2.96 11.16 15.09
N LEU A 117 -4.03 11.07 15.87
CA LEU A 117 -5.26 11.84 15.62
C LEU A 117 -5.11 13.33 15.95
N LYS A 118 -4.10 13.71 16.74
CA LYS A 118 -3.88 15.09 17.19
C LYS A 118 -3.06 15.94 16.21
N ALA A 119 -2.50 15.34 15.16
CA ALA A 119 -1.73 16.09 14.16
C ALA A 119 -2.60 17.14 13.45
N LYS A 120 -2.03 18.34 13.28
CA LYS A 120 -2.64 19.42 12.51
C LYS A 120 -1.88 19.59 11.21
N ILE A 121 -2.52 19.23 10.10
CA ILE A 121 -1.90 19.23 8.77
C ILE A 121 -2.59 20.24 7.87
N SER A 122 -1.81 21.14 7.29
CA SER A 122 -2.28 22.12 6.32
C SER A 122 -1.98 21.66 4.90
N TYR A 123 -2.99 21.75 4.05
CA TYR A 123 -2.95 21.29 2.66
C TYR A 123 -3.33 22.41 1.71
N LYS A 124 -2.66 22.46 0.56
CA LYS A 124 -3.24 23.05 -0.66
C LYS A 124 -3.83 21.92 -1.48
N THR A 125 -5.15 21.72 -1.36
CA THR A 125 -5.87 20.67 -2.09
C THR A 125 -5.78 20.90 -3.60
N LEU A 126 -5.53 19.83 -4.34
CA LEU A 126 -5.50 19.80 -5.79
C LEU A 126 -6.64 18.90 -6.30
N LYS A 127 -7.07 19.11 -7.54
CA LYS A 127 -8.06 18.22 -8.16
C LYS A 127 -7.41 16.87 -8.47
N PRO A 128 -7.88 15.74 -7.92
CA PRO A 128 -7.37 14.43 -8.28
C PRO A 128 -7.84 14.01 -9.68
N ILE A 129 -7.18 13.01 -10.26
CA ILE A 129 -7.65 12.26 -11.42
C ILE A 129 -8.09 10.91 -10.89
N ILE A 130 -9.39 10.61 -10.96
CA ILE A 130 -9.96 9.41 -10.29
C ILE A 130 -10.52 8.38 -11.27
N THR A 131 -10.63 8.72 -12.56
CA THR A 131 -11.13 7.79 -13.58
C THR A 131 -10.13 7.57 -14.71
N ILE A 132 -10.17 6.37 -15.30
CA ILE A 132 -9.39 6.03 -16.50
C ILE A 132 -9.68 7.03 -17.63
N LYS A 133 -10.95 7.39 -17.84
CA LYS A 133 -11.37 8.34 -18.89
C LYS A 133 -10.73 9.72 -18.71
N GLU A 134 -10.67 10.23 -17.48
CA GLU A 134 -10.01 11.51 -17.18
C GLU A 134 -8.50 11.44 -17.37
N ALA A 135 -7.85 10.34 -16.95
CA ALA A 135 -6.42 10.13 -17.13
C ALA A 135 -6.04 10.12 -18.63
N LEU A 136 -6.82 9.39 -19.45
CA LEU A 136 -6.66 9.37 -20.91
C LEU A 136 -6.84 10.76 -21.52
N LYS A 137 -7.89 11.49 -21.15
CA LYS A 137 -8.16 12.85 -21.65
C LYS A 137 -7.00 13.81 -21.33
N LYS A 138 -6.36 13.65 -20.17
CA LYS A 138 -5.24 14.48 -19.71
C LYS A 138 -3.87 13.96 -20.13
N LYS A 139 -3.78 12.83 -20.84
CA LYS A 139 -2.52 12.14 -21.17
C LYS A 139 -1.64 11.90 -19.93
N SER A 140 -2.29 11.58 -18.81
CA SER A 140 -1.63 11.34 -17.52
C SER A 140 -1.38 9.84 -17.36
N PHE A 141 -0.21 9.37 -17.80
CA PHE A 141 0.17 7.96 -17.80
C PHE A 141 1.23 7.67 -16.73
N VAL A 142 1.15 6.48 -16.13
CA VAL A 142 2.15 6.01 -15.15
C VAL A 142 3.36 5.38 -15.85
N LEU A 143 3.13 4.66 -16.95
CA LEU A 143 4.15 3.95 -17.71
C LEU A 143 4.08 4.33 -19.19
N LYS A 144 5.21 4.14 -19.89
CA LYS A 144 5.25 4.23 -21.36
C LYS A 144 4.39 3.12 -21.96
N GLU A 145 3.76 3.43 -23.09
CA GLU A 145 2.98 2.46 -23.86
C GLU A 145 3.86 1.27 -24.30
N LYS A 146 3.31 0.06 -24.18
CA LYS A 146 3.90 -1.17 -24.70
C LYS A 146 3.00 -1.71 -25.80
N ILE A 147 3.56 -1.85 -27.01
CA ILE A 147 2.83 -2.31 -28.19
C ILE A 147 3.26 -3.74 -28.50
N ILE A 148 2.28 -4.65 -28.60
CA ILE A 148 2.48 -6.01 -29.10
C ILE A 148 1.76 -6.10 -30.45
N LYS A 149 2.51 -6.33 -31.52
CA LYS A 149 1.97 -6.46 -32.89
C LYS A 149 2.33 -7.84 -33.46
N LYS A 150 1.36 -8.48 -34.11
CA LYS A 150 1.58 -9.70 -34.91
C LYS A 150 0.74 -9.61 -36.18
N GLY A 151 1.40 -9.56 -37.34
CA GLY A 151 0.74 -9.37 -38.64
C GLY A 151 -0.02 -8.04 -38.75
N GLU A 152 -0.89 -7.94 -39.75
CA GLU A 152 -1.70 -6.74 -40.05
C GLU A 152 -3.15 -6.89 -39.56
N ALA A 153 -3.33 -6.90 -38.23
CA ALA A 153 -4.62 -7.17 -37.60
C ALA A 153 -5.75 -6.21 -38.05
N SER A 154 -5.46 -4.92 -38.23
CA SER A 154 -6.47 -3.93 -38.64
C SER A 154 -7.07 -4.25 -40.01
N GLU A 155 -6.24 -4.60 -40.99
CA GLU A 155 -6.68 -4.94 -42.35
C GLU A 155 -7.54 -6.21 -42.35
N VAL A 156 -7.12 -7.23 -41.60
CA VAL A 156 -7.89 -8.49 -41.49
C VAL A 156 -9.25 -8.25 -40.83
N ILE A 157 -9.31 -7.43 -39.77
CA ILE A 157 -10.57 -7.07 -39.10
C ILE A 157 -11.48 -6.29 -40.05
N GLU A 158 -10.93 -5.32 -40.79
CA GLU A 158 -11.70 -4.54 -41.76
C GLU A 158 -12.30 -5.41 -42.87
N ASN A 159 -11.58 -6.43 -43.33
CA ASN A 159 -12.04 -7.33 -44.38
C ASN A 159 -12.90 -8.53 -43.90
N SER A 160 -13.17 -8.64 -42.59
CA SER A 160 -13.92 -9.77 -42.03
C SER A 160 -15.43 -9.65 -42.24
N THR A 161 -16.09 -10.79 -42.55
CA THR A 161 -17.55 -10.87 -42.75
C THR A 161 -18.36 -10.41 -41.53
N HIS A 162 -17.89 -10.75 -40.33
CA HIS A 162 -18.53 -10.39 -39.06
C HIS A 162 -17.56 -9.57 -38.21
N ARG A 163 -18.05 -8.45 -37.66
CA ARG A 163 -17.25 -7.53 -36.84
C ARG A 163 -18.07 -7.10 -35.63
N LEU A 164 -17.44 -7.11 -34.47
CA LEU A 164 -18.03 -6.62 -33.21
C LEU A 164 -17.11 -5.57 -32.61
N LYS A 165 -17.71 -4.48 -32.13
CA LYS A 165 -17.02 -3.43 -31.36
C LYS A 165 -17.72 -3.28 -30.02
N GLY A 166 -16.95 -3.27 -28.96
CA GLY A 166 -17.45 -3.10 -27.60
C GLY A 166 -16.37 -2.58 -26.67
N ASN A 167 -16.78 -2.24 -25.46
CA ASN A 167 -15.88 -1.89 -24.37
C ASN A 167 -16.25 -2.76 -23.17
N PHE A 168 -15.25 -3.21 -22.42
CA PHE A 168 -15.46 -3.84 -21.13
C PHE A 168 -14.54 -3.19 -20.10
N THR A 169 -14.96 -3.19 -18.85
CA THR A 169 -14.16 -2.73 -17.72
C THR A 169 -14.33 -3.72 -16.58
N THR A 170 -13.25 -4.01 -15.87
CA THR A 170 -13.28 -4.77 -14.62
C THR A 170 -13.08 -3.82 -13.44
N GLY A 171 -13.74 -4.10 -12.32
CA GLY A 171 -13.58 -3.34 -11.09
C GLY A 171 -12.26 -3.68 -10.37
N SER A 172 -12.00 -2.95 -9.29
CA SER A 172 -10.96 -3.29 -8.33
C SER A 172 -11.37 -4.49 -7.48
N GLN A 173 -10.38 -5.18 -6.93
CA GLN A 173 -10.56 -6.26 -5.97
C GLN A 173 -9.52 -6.13 -4.87
N GLU A 174 -9.94 -6.23 -3.61
CA GLU A 174 -9.03 -6.29 -2.47
C GLU A 174 -8.59 -7.74 -2.25
N HIS A 175 -7.36 -7.94 -1.78
CA HIS A 175 -6.82 -9.26 -1.48
C HIS A 175 -7.62 -9.93 -0.35
N PHE A 176 -7.99 -9.15 0.66
CA PHE A 176 -8.73 -9.59 1.83
C PHE A 176 -8.05 -10.75 2.56
N ALA A 177 -6.74 -10.63 2.77
CA ALA A 177 -6.00 -11.54 3.63
C ALA A 177 -6.58 -11.50 5.05
N LEU A 178 -6.63 -12.66 5.71
CA LEU A 178 -7.21 -12.78 7.06
C LEU A 178 -6.27 -12.23 8.15
N GLU A 179 -4.98 -12.15 7.86
CA GLU A 179 -3.97 -11.46 8.67
C GLU A 179 -3.65 -10.12 7.98
N GLY A 180 -3.62 -9.04 8.75
CA GLY A 180 -3.35 -7.68 8.26
C GLY A 180 -2.90 -6.74 9.36
#